data_AF-T0ZXL6-F1
#
_entry.id   AF-T0ZXL6-F1
#
_cell.length_a   1.000
_cell.length_b   1.000
_cell.length_c   1.000
_cell.angle_alpha   90.00
_cell.angle_beta   90.00
_cell.angle_gamma   90.00
#
_symmetry.space_group_name_H-M   'P 1'
#
loop_
_entity.id
_entity.type
_entity.pdbx_description
1 polymer ?
#
loop_
_entity_poly.entity_id
_entity_poly.type
_entity_poly.pdbx_seq_one_letter_code
_entity_poly.pdbx_strand_id
1 'polypeptide(L)'
;MRGGERVSATEHTPRRNASRPRACDVVIVGGGLVGASLALALAGAARRVLLIEGVAPDSSLQPSFDERTTALGNASRRIFEGLGVWDHLAREAAPIRVIDISDAGHFGGARLRAEEQGVEAFGYVIPNRAIG
;
A
#
# COMPACT_ATOMS: atom_id res chain seq x y z
N MET A 1 4.17 -27.07 66.66
CA MET A 1 3.30 -27.94 65.83
C MET A 1 2.39 -27.07 65.00
N ARG A 2 2.29 -27.36 63.69
CA ARG A 2 1.36 -26.84 62.67
C ARG A 2 1.45 -25.33 62.40
N GLY A 3 1.57 -24.83 61.18
CA GLY A 3 1.52 -25.40 59.84
C GLY A 3 1.68 -24.22 58.88
N GLY A 4 2.45 -24.38 57.80
CA GLY A 4 2.59 -23.32 56.79
C GLY A 4 1.36 -23.22 55.90
N GLU A 5 1.13 -22.04 55.30
CA GLU A 5 0.48 -21.98 54.00
C GLU A 5 0.85 -20.74 53.18
N ARG A 6 1.65 -21.04 52.15
CA ARG A 6 1.65 -20.53 50.78
C ARG A 6 1.24 -19.09 50.52
N VAL A 7 2.24 -18.35 50.05
CA VAL A 7 2.15 -17.30 49.03
C VAL A 7 1.07 -17.65 47.99
N SER A 8 -0.01 -16.88 47.93
CA SER A 8 -0.86 -16.80 46.75
C SER A 8 -0.54 -15.50 46.03
N ALA A 9 0.37 -15.59 45.07
CA ALA A 9 0.49 -14.60 44.03
C ALA A 9 -0.85 -14.58 43.29
N THR A 10 -1.57 -13.48 43.41
CA THR A 10 -2.78 -13.24 42.62
C THR A 10 -2.38 -13.25 41.15
N GLU A 11 -2.65 -14.37 40.46
CA GLU A 11 -2.55 -14.46 39.01
C GLU A 11 -3.43 -13.36 38.42
N HIS A 12 -2.79 -12.33 37.88
CA HIS A 12 -3.44 -11.34 37.05
C HIS A 12 -3.73 -12.00 35.69
N THR A 13 -4.80 -12.79 35.62
CA THR A 13 -5.33 -13.26 34.34
C THR A 13 -5.68 -12.01 33.52
N PRO A 14 -5.01 -11.75 32.38
CA PRO A 14 -5.40 -10.63 31.54
C PRO A 14 -6.82 -10.93 31.06
N ARG A 15 -7.79 -10.11 31.48
CA ARG A 15 -9.13 -10.15 30.90
C ARG A 15 -8.96 -9.84 29.42
N ARG A 16 -9.00 -10.86 28.58
CA ARG A 16 -9.10 -10.72 27.13
C ARG A 16 -10.38 -9.95 26.87
N ASN A 17 -10.25 -8.64 26.71
CA ASN A 17 -11.35 -7.76 26.36
C ASN A 17 -11.73 -8.11 24.92
N ALA A 18 -12.52 -9.17 24.76
CA ALA A 18 -13.10 -9.56 23.50
C ALA A 18 -14.15 -8.49 23.17
N SER A 19 -13.67 -7.36 22.65
CA SER A 19 -14.53 -6.38 22.00
C SER A 19 -15.40 -7.14 21.01
N ARG A 20 -16.73 -7.00 21.11
CA ARG A 20 -17.65 -7.58 20.13
C ARG A 20 -17.12 -7.29 18.74
N PRO A 21 -17.11 -8.27 17.81
CA PRO A 21 -16.65 -8.01 16.45
C PRO A 21 -17.40 -6.79 15.94
N ARG A 22 -16.67 -5.71 15.63
CA ARG A 22 -17.27 -4.53 15.04
C ARG A 22 -17.84 -5.02 13.71
N ALA A 23 -19.15 -4.97 13.57
CA ALA A 23 -19.79 -5.32 12.32
C ALA A 23 -19.22 -4.38 11.25
N CYS A 24 -18.60 -4.97 10.24
CA CYS A 24 -18.05 -4.30 9.07
C CYS A 24 -18.63 -5.02 7.85
N ASP A 25 -18.79 -4.28 6.76
CA ASP A 25 -19.37 -4.80 5.52
C ASP A 25 -18.25 -5.31 4.59
N VAL A 26 -17.05 -4.74 4.73
CA VAL A 26 -15.85 -5.11 3.99
C VAL A 26 -14.65 -5.14 4.94
N VAL A 27 -13.85 -6.20 4.88
CA VAL A 27 -12.54 -6.28 5.54
C VAL A 27 -11.47 -6.36 4.46
N ILE A 28 -10.47 -5.48 4.55
CA ILE A 28 -9.29 -5.46 3.69
C ILE A 28 -8.11 -5.88 4.55
N VAL A 29 -7.39 -6.93 4.14
CA VAL A 29 -6.21 -7.43 4.84
C VAL A 29 -4.98 -7.11 4.00
N GLY A 30 -4.10 -6.26 4.52
CA GLY A 30 -2.96 -5.67 3.84
C GLY A 30 -3.21 -4.20 3.51
N GLY A 31 -2.42 -3.31 4.09
CA GLY A 31 -2.44 -1.85 3.95
C GLY A 31 -1.43 -1.30 2.95
N GLY A 32 -0.76 -2.14 2.17
CA GLY A 32 0.09 -1.69 1.06
C GLY A 32 -0.73 -1.11 -0.12
N LEU A 33 -0.06 -0.82 -1.23
CA LEU A 33 -0.60 -0.12 -2.41
C LEU A 33 -2.05 -0.46 -2.77
N VAL A 34 -2.34 -1.74 -2.99
CA VAL A 34 -3.66 -2.19 -3.45
C VAL A 34 -4.72 -2.02 -2.37
N GLY A 35 -4.40 -2.40 -1.12
CA GLY A 35 -5.35 -2.36 -0.02
C GLY A 35 -5.69 -0.94 0.43
N ALA A 36 -4.68 -0.07 0.52
CA ALA A 36 -4.87 1.35 0.77
C ALA A 36 -5.69 2.03 -0.35
N SER A 37 -5.38 1.72 -1.61
CA SER A 37 -6.14 2.24 -2.77
C SER A 37 -7.59 1.79 -2.73
N LEU A 38 -7.86 0.52 -2.41
CA LEU A 38 -9.21 0.00 -2.28
C LEU A 38 -9.96 0.63 -1.10
N ALA A 39 -9.29 0.80 0.04
CA ALA A 39 -9.88 1.46 1.21
C ALA A 39 -10.28 2.91 0.87
N LEU A 40 -9.42 3.64 0.16
CA LEU A 40 -9.72 5.00 -0.34
C LEU A 40 -10.89 5.00 -1.32
N ALA A 41 -10.90 4.09 -2.29
CA ALA A 41 -11.99 3.98 -3.26
C ALA A 41 -13.36 3.71 -2.59
N LEU A 42 -13.36 2.99 -1.47
CA LEU A 42 -14.56 2.67 -0.71
C LEU A 42 -14.90 3.70 0.38
N ALA A 43 -14.03 4.68 0.67
CA ALA A 43 -14.23 5.64 1.76
C ALA A 43 -15.49 6.51 1.58
N GLY A 44 -15.91 6.75 0.34
CA GLY A 44 -17.14 7.46 0.00
C GLY A 44 -18.39 6.58 -0.10
N ALA A 45 -18.28 5.26 0.04
CA ALA A 45 -19.41 4.34 -0.04
C ALA A 45 -20.17 4.28 1.29
N ALA A 46 -21.47 3.95 1.25
CA ALA A 46 -22.27 3.66 2.44
C ALA A 46 -21.93 2.27 3.02
N ARG A 47 -20.65 2.00 3.28
CA ARG A 47 -20.10 0.73 3.77
C ARG A 47 -19.09 0.98 4.87
N ARG A 48 -19.13 0.15 5.91
CA ARG A 48 -18.12 0.13 6.98
C ARG A 48 -16.95 -0.74 6.52
N VAL A 49 -15.84 -0.10 6.22
CA VAL A 49 -14.60 -0.77 5.80
C VAL A 49 -13.66 -0.90 6.98
N LEU A 50 -13.11 -2.10 7.20
CA LEU A 50 -12.04 -2.36 8.16
C LEU A 50 -10.76 -2.73 7.40
N LEU A 51 -9.73 -1.89 7.48
CA LEU A 51 -8.39 -2.19 6.97
C LEU A 51 -7.52 -2.75 8.10
N ILE A 52 -6.90 -3.90 7.86
CA ILE A 52 -6.00 -4.57 8.79
C ILE A 52 -4.62 -4.62 8.15
N GLU A 53 -3.63 -4.07 8.82
CA GLU A 53 -2.23 -4.13 8.43
C GLU A 53 -1.40 -4.56 9.65
N GLY A 54 -0.38 -5.39 9.43
CA GLY A 54 0.51 -5.90 10.48
C GLY A 54 1.49 -4.85 10.99
N VAL A 55 1.72 -3.78 10.23
CA VAL A 55 2.65 -2.71 10.57
C VAL A 55 1.97 -1.33 10.55
N ALA A 56 2.19 -0.50 11.57
CA ALA A 56 1.61 0.84 11.60
C ALA A 56 2.12 1.73 10.44
N PRO A 57 1.32 2.70 9.94
CA PRO A 57 1.68 3.59 8.83
C PRO A 57 3.02 4.33 8.97
N ASP A 58 3.42 4.66 10.20
CA ASP A 58 4.66 5.39 10.49
C ASP A 58 5.71 4.53 11.22
N SER A 59 5.54 3.21 11.20
CA SER A 59 6.49 2.32 11.88
C SER A 59 7.81 2.26 11.13
N SER A 60 8.93 2.33 11.87
CA SER A 60 10.26 2.05 11.33
C SER A 60 10.44 0.58 10.89
N LEU A 61 9.52 -0.30 11.28
CA LEU A 61 9.46 -1.69 10.86
C LEU A 61 8.70 -1.90 9.54
N GLN A 62 8.28 -0.83 8.86
CA GLN A 62 7.61 -0.97 7.58
C GLN A 62 8.53 -1.64 6.56
N PRO A 63 8.13 -2.79 5.98
CA PRO A 63 8.93 -3.48 4.98
C PRO A 63 9.06 -2.68 3.67
N SER A 64 8.24 -1.63 3.48
CA SER A 64 8.26 -0.72 2.33
C SER A 64 9.24 0.46 2.47
N PHE A 65 10.12 0.49 3.50
CA PHE A 65 11.34 1.32 3.51
C PHE A 65 12.39 0.87 2.47
N ASP A 66 11.91 0.27 1.40
CA ASP A 66 12.71 -0.22 0.30
C ASP A 66 12.80 0.89 -0.75
N GLU A 67 14.02 1.22 -1.16
CA GLU A 67 14.27 2.12 -2.29
C GLU A 67 13.77 1.56 -3.62
N ARG A 68 13.23 0.33 -3.63
CA ARG A 68 12.47 -0.21 -4.75
C ARG A 68 11.44 0.80 -5.24
N THR A 69 11.41 0.90 -6.56
CA THR A 69 10.46 1.72 -7.29
C THR A 69 9.48 0.84 -8.04
N THR A 70 8.27 1.34 -8.22
CA THR A 70 7.24 0.72 -9.04
C THR A 70 6.95 1.59 -10.25
N ALA A 71 6.86 0.97 -11.43
CA ALA A 71 6.34 1.62 -12.62
C ALA A 71 4.81 1.55 -12.61
N LEU A 72 4.17 2.70 -12.41
CA LEU A 72 2.74 2.91 -12.58
C LEU A 72 2.42 3.16 -14.05
N GLY A 73 1.51 2.39 -14.62
CA GLY A 73 0.94 2.71 -15.93
C GLY A 73 0.08 3.97 -15.86
N ASN A 74 -0.16 4.61 -17.00
CA ASN A 74 -1.01 5.81 -17.07
C ASN A 74 -2.45 5.57 -16.54
N ALA A 75 -2.97 4.34 -16.67
CA ALA A 75 -4.26 3.97 -16.09
C ALA A 75 -4.25 4.05 -14.55
N SER A 76 -3.20 3.56 -13.90
CA SER A 76 -3.02 3.66 -12.45
C SER A 76 -2.89 5.11 -12.00
N ARG A 77 -2.13 5.94 -12.74
CA ARG A 77 -2.06 7.40 -12.50
C ARG A 77 -3.44 8.04 -12.50
N ARG A 78 -4.29 7.73 -13.49
CA ARG A 78 -5.67 8.24 -13.58
C ARG A 78 -6.56 7.77 -12.43
N ILE A 79 -6.38 6.53 -11.97
CA ILE A 79 -7.09 6.03 -10.78
C ILE A 79 -6.69 6.85 -9.56
N PHE A 80 -5.39 7.05 -9.32
CA PHE A 80 -4.92 7.86 -8.19
C PHE A 80 -5.36 9.32 -8.27
N GLU A 81 -5.49 9.86 -9.48
CA GLU A 81 -6.06 11.19 -9.71
C GLU A 81 -7.54 11.22 -9.35
N GLY A 82 -8.32 10.23 -9.77
CA GLY A 82 -9.72 10.06 -9.37
C GLY A 82 -9.92 9.83 -7.86
N LEU A 83 -8.94 9.22 -7.19
CA LEU A 83 -8.91 9.07 -5.73
C LEU A 83 -8.43 10.35 -5.00
N GLY A 84 -8.00 11.38 -5.71
CA GLY A 84 -7.55 12.65 -5.13
C GLY A 84 -6.18 12.62 -4.47
N VAL A 85 -5.37 11.59 -4.72
CA VAL A 85 -4.03 11.42 -4.11
C VAL A 85 -2.88 11.68 -5.08
N TRP A 86 -3.16 11.80 -6.38
CA TRP A 86 -2.11 11.93 -7.40
C TRP A 86 -1.18 13.12 -7.17
N ASP A 87 -1.69 14.30 -6.79
CA ASP A 87 -0.84 15.48 -6.59
C ASP A 87 0.21 15.29 -5.47
N HIS A 88 -0.09 14.43 -4.49
CA HIS A 88 0.87 14.04 -3.47
C HIS A 88 1.93 13.10 -4.05
N LEU A 89 1.50 12.04 -4.74
CA LEU A 89 2.36 11.03 -5.35
C LEU A 89 3.28 11.63 -6.44
N ALA A 90 2.76 12.57 -7.23
CA ALA A 90 3.46 13.20 -8.34
C ALA A 90 4.76 13.92 -7.92
N ARG A 91 4.90 14.29 -6.64
CA ARG A 91 6.11 14.92 -6.09
C ARG A 91 7.32 13.99 -6.06
N GLU A 92 7.09 12.69 -5.95
CA GLU A 92 8.13 11.66 -5.95
C GLU A 92 8.11 10.80 -7.22
N ALA A 93 7.25 11.13 -8.18
CA ALA A 93 7.06 10.37 -9.41
C ALA A 93 7.92 10.92 -10.56
N ALA A 94 8.61 10.02 -11.26
CA ALA A 94 9.37 10.32 -12.47
C ALA A 94 8.63 9.79 -13.73
N PRO A 95 8.36 10.62 -14.74
CA PRO A 95 7.62 10.20 -15.92
C PRO A 95 8.43 9.29 -16.85
N ILE A 96 7.78 8.25 -17.37
CA ILE A 96 8.32 7.34 -18.39
C ILE A 96 8.00 7.91 -19.77
N ARG A 97 8.93 8.65 -20.35
CA ARG A 97 8.75 9.29 -21.67
C ARG A 97 9.27 8.47 -22.85
N VAL A 98 10.24 7.59 -22.59
CA VAL A 98 10.88 6.75 -23.59
C VAL A 98 10.95 5.32 -23.07
N ILE A 99 10.59 4.36 -23.91
CA ILE A 99 10.74 2.93 -23.64
C ILE A 99 11.61 2.34 -24.75
N ASP A 100 12.74 1.77 -24.35
CA ASP A 100 13.62 1.00 -25.22
C ASP A 100 13.34 -0.50 -25.03
N ILE A 101 13.06 -1.19 -26.13
CA ILE A 101 12.75 -2.62 -26.15
C ILE A 101 13.82 -3.32 -26.98
N SER A 102 14.51 -4.27 -26.37
CA SER A 102 15.50 -5.14 -27.02
C SER A 102 15.27 -6.58 -26.57
N ASP A 103 15.78 -7.52 -27.38
CA ASP A 103 15.77 -8.94 -27.05
C ASP A 103 17.19 -9.49 -27.11
N ALA A 104 17.56 -10.25 -26.07
CA ALA A 104 18.92 -10.72 -25.89
C ALA A 104 19.28 -11.75 -26.98
N GLY A 105 20.36 -11.48 -27.72
CA GLY A 105 20.81 -12.35 -28.81
C GLY A 105 20.12 -12.11 -30.15
N HIS A 106 19.16 -11.19 -30.23
CA HIS A 106 18.49 -10.82 -31.48
C HIS A 106 18.88 -9.41 -31.93
N PHE A 107 19.06 -9.23 -33.23
CA PHE A 107 19.33 -7.90 -33.81
C PHE A 107 18.02 -7.12 -33.98
N GLY A 108 18.08 -5.83 -33.64
CA GLY A 108 16.95 -4.91 -33.71
C GLY A 108 16.37 -4.54 -32.35
N GLY A 109 15.46 -3.59 -32.36
CA GLY A 109 14.77 -3.11 -31.18
C GLY A 109 13.69 -2.11 -31.56
N ALA A 110 12.83 -1.78 -30.60
CA ALA A 110 11.83 -0.75 -30.76
C ALA A 110 12.08 0.35 -29.72
N ARG A 111 11.98 1.59 -30.15
CA ARG A 111 11.99 2.76 -29.27
C ARG A 111 10.63 3.43 -29.36
N LEU A 112 9.95 3.54 -28.24
CA LEU A 112 8.68 4.24 -28.13
C LEU A 112 8.92 5.58 -27.45
N ARG A 113 8.44 6.67 -28.05
CA ARG A 113 8.48 8.02 -27.45
C ARG A 113 7.06 8.49 -27.17
N ALA A 114 6.80 8.98 -25.97
CA ALA A 114 5.47 9.41 -25.54
C ALA A 114 4.90 10.52 -26.45
N GLU A 115 5.77 11.43 -26.91
CA GLU A 115 5.43 12.51 -27.84
C GLU A 115 4.87 12.00 -29.18
N GLU A 116 5.44 10.92 -29.72
CA GLU A 116 5.00 10.30 -30.99
C GLU A 116 3.64 9.60 -30.85
N GLN A 117 3.26 9.24 -29.62
CA GLN A 117 2.00 8.58 -29.29
C GLN A 117 0.94 9.57 -28.79
N GLY A 118 1.23 10.87 -28.77
CA GLY A 118 0.30 11.90 -28.32
C GLY A 118 -0.05 11.82 -26.83
N VAL A 119 0.85 11.26 -26.00
CA VAL A 119 0.67 11.17 -24.54
C VAL A 119 1.80 11.92 -23.82
N GLU A 120 1.51 12.43 -22.63
CA GLU A 120 2.51 13.12 -21.79
C GLU A 120 3.63 12.16 -21.34
N ALA A 121 3.23 10.97 -20.90
CA ALA A 121 4.10 9.88 -20.47
C ALA A 121 3.36 8.54 -20.63
N PHE A 122 4.10 7.45 -20.81
CA PHE A 122 3.53 6.09 -20.80
C PHE A 122 3.08 5.65 -19.40
N GLY A 123 3.69 6.26 -18.38
CA GLY A 123 3.50 5.95 -16.97
C GLY A 123 4.49 6.73 -16.12
N TYR A 124 4.60 6.37 -14.86
CA TYR A 124 5.47 7.03 -13.90
C TYR A 124 6.15 6.00 -13.00
N VAL A 125 7.43 6.19 -12.74
CA VAL A 125 8.19 5.43 -11.74
C VAL A 125 8.14 6.18 -10.43
N ILE A 126 7.87 5.48 -9.33
CA ILE A 126 7.70 6.10 -8.02
C ILE A 126 8.23 5.16 -6.93
N PRO A 127 8.90 5.67 -5.88
CA PRO A 127 9.30 4.86 -4.74
C PRO A 127 8.10 4.19 -4.05
N ASN A 128 8.23 2.92 -3.68
CA ASN A 128 7.11 2.20 -3.04
C ASN A 128 6.65 2.89 -1.75
N ARG A 129 7.61 3.41 -0.95
CA ARG A 129 7.32 4.21 0.26
C ARG A 129 6.35 5.37 0.06
N ALA A 130 6.28 5.94 -1.14
CA ALA A 130 5.48 7.12 -1.41
C ALA A 130 4.00 6.77 -1.61
N ILE A 131 3.66 5.50 -1.87
CA ILE A 131 2.30 5.06 -2.18
C ILE A 131 1.75 4.07 -1.14
N GLY A 132 2.60 3.30 -0.45
CA GLY A 132 2.18 2.36 0.62
C GLY A 132 3.00 1.08 0.73
#